data_AF-A0A7G8WNW7-F1
#
_entry.id   AF-A0A7G8WNW7-F1
#
_cell.length_a   1.000
_cell.length_b   1.000
_cell.length_c   1.000
_cell.angle_alpha   90.00
_cell.angle_beta   90.00
_cell.angle_gamma   90.00
#
_symmetry.space_group_name_H-M   'P 1'
#
loop_
_entity.id
_entity.type
_entity.pdbx_description
1 polymer ?
#
loop_
_entity_poly.entity_id
_entity_poly.type
_entity_poly.pdbx_seq_one_letter_code
_entity_poly.pdbx_strand_id
1 'polypeptide(L)'
;MALPPAGAAQPYTASEITSLRGWANGQNTAFRADTAQVLITLGLGAGLAALEIAGVRVGDITLDDEGVLIRVTGKRARTVPVLSQWESLLSAIKATDAPADRFLLMPNRTGSYPNIINGFIARSAGTQLQPQTQRMRATWIVTHLAAGTPVGPLLRAAGVDSLEAFTRFVPYLPALSDVDSRRALRLQTR
;
A
#
# COMPACT_ATOMS: atom_id res chain seq x y z
N MET A 1 -26.84 3.02 -10.89
CA MET A 1 -25.43 2.84 -10.46
C MET A 1 -24.61 3.88 -11.19
N ALA A 2 -24.20 4.96 -10.53
CA ALA A 2 -23.38 5.99 -11.16
C ALA A 2 -21.97 5.43 -11.40
N LEU A 3 -21.46 5.55 -12.61
CA LEU A 3 -20.07 5.22 -12.93
C LEU A 3 -19.15 6.09 -12.06
N PRO A 4 -18.10 5.54 -11.43
CA PRO A 4 -17.13 6.36 -10.71
C PRO A 4 -16.52 7.38 -11.68
N PRO A 5 -16.19 8.60 -11.21
CA PRO A 5 -15.60 9.63 -12.05
C PRO A 5 -14.31 9.11 -12.68
N ALA A 6 -14.08 9.47 -13.95
CA ALA A 6 -12.88 9.10 -14.68
C ALA A 6 -11.62 9.53 -13.90
N GLY A 7 -10.75 8.58 -13.54
CA GLY A 7 -9.40 8.85 -13.04
C GLY A 7 -8.95 8.12 -11.77
N ALA A 8 -9.84 7.50 -10.99
CA ALA A 8 -9.43 6.67 -9.86
C ALA A 8 -9.24 5.21 -10.27
N ALA A 9 -8.11 4.60 -9.86
CA ALA A 9 -7.98 3.15 -9.91
C ALA A 9 -8.96 2.51 -8.91
N GLN A 10 -9.73 1.53 -9.35
CA GLN A 10 -10.66 0.81 -8.49
C GLN A 10 -9.89 0.06 -7.37
N PRO A 11 -10.24 0.26 -6.10
CA PRO A 11 -9.70 -0.52 -4.98
C PRO A 11 -9.85 -2.03 -5.19
N TYR A 12 -9.00 -2.81 -4.55
CA TYR A 12 -9.16 -4.25 -4.47
C TYR A 12 -10.25 -4.61 -3.48
N THR A 13 -11.06 -5.62 -3.82
CA THR A 13 -11.96 -6.27 -2.87
C THR A 13 -11.17 -7.16 -1.91
N ALA A 14 -11.80 -7.60 -0.82
CA ALA A 14 -11.18 -8.55 0.11
C ALA A 14 -10.77 -9.87 -0.57
N SER A 15 -11.59 -10.40 -1.49
CA SER A 15 -11.25 -11.61 -2.24
C SER A 15 -10.08 -11.38 -3.20
N GLU A 16 -10.02 -10.23 -3.85
CA GLU A 16 -8.87 -9.87 -4.68
C GLU A 16 -7.58 -9.73 -3.86
N ILE A 17 -7.64 -9.13 -2.66
CA ILE A 17 -6.47 -9.07 -1.74
C ILE A 17 -6.01 -10.47 -1.37
N THR A 18 -6.93 -11.41 -1.07
CA THR A 18 -6.59 -12.81 -0.83
C THR A 18 -5.94 -13.45 -2.05
N SER A 19 -6.47 -13.22 -3.25
CA SER A 19 -5.86 -13.68 -4.50
C SER A 19 -4.46 -13.10 -4.72
N LEU A 20 -4.21 -11.84 -4.36
CA LEU A 20 -2.88 -11.22 -4.43
C LEU A 20 -1.89 -11.84 -3.44
N ARG A 21 -2.34 -12.19 -2.23
CA ARG A 21 -1.50 -12.93 -1.27
C ARG A 21 -1.16 -14.33 -1.81
N GLY A 22 -2.14 -15.01 -2.41
CA GLY A 22 -1.93 -16.29 -3.09
C GLY A 22 -0.96 -16.18 -4.26
N TRP A 23 -1.10 -15.15 -5.10
CA TRP A 23 -0.18 -14.84 -6.19
C TRP A 23 1.25 -14.60 -5.68
N ALA A 24 1.42 -13.84 -4.61
CA ALA A 24 2.74 -13.55 -4.05
C ALA A 24 3.42 -14.81 -3.50
N ASN A 25 2.65 -15.70 -2.84
CA ASN A 25 3.16 -16.97 -2.34
C ASN A 25 3.42 -18.00 -3.46
N GLY A 26 2.63 -17.98 -4.52
CA GLY A 26 2.67 -18.94 -5.63
C GLY A 26 3.76 -18.67 -6.68
N GLN A 27 4.78 -17.88 -6.37
CA GLN A 27 5.87 -17.60 -7.30
C GLN A 27 6.83 -18.80 -7.41
N ASN A 28 7.42 -18.99 -8.59
CA ASN A 28 8.25 -20.16 -8.91
C ASN A 28 9.56 -20.27 -8.09
N THR A 29 9.99 -19.21 -7.41
CA THR A 29 11.20 -19.21 -6.57
C THR A 29 10.98 -18.39 -5.32
N ALA A 30 11.69 -18.73 -4.24
CA ALA A 30 11.64 -17.98 -2.97
C ALA A 30 11.96 -16.49 -3.18
N PHE A 31 13.02 -16.18 -3.93
CA PHE A 31 13.38 -14.79 -4.27
C PHE A 31 12.22 -14.01 -4.90
N ARG A 32 11.47 -14.63 -5.83
CA ARG A 32 10.33 -13.99 -6.47
C ARG A 32 9.15 -13.88 -5.51
N ALA A 33 8.91 -14.89 -4.68
CA ALA A 33 7.86 -14.86 -3.66
C ALA A 33 8.11 -13.71 -2.67
N ASP A 34 9.33 -13.59 -2.14
CA ASP A 34 9.73 -12.52 -1.23
C ASP A 34 9.57 -11.14 -1.90
N THR A 35 10.03 -11.00 -3.14
CA THR A 35 9.88 -9.74 -3.91
C THR A 35 8.41 -9.39 -4.13
N ALA A 36 7.56 -10.38 -4.42
CA ALA A 36 6.12 -10.19 -4.59
C ALA A 36 5.45 -9.80 -3.27
N GLN A 37 5.83 -10.44 -2.16
CA GLN A 37 5.34 -10.11 -0.82
C GLN A 37 5.72 -8.68 -0.42
N VAL A 38 6.96 -8.25 -0.68
CA VAL A 38 7.40 -6.87 -0.48
C VAL A 38 6.55 -5.89 -1.30
N LEU A 39 6.31 -6.20 -2.58
CA LEU A 39 5.50 -5.35 -3.47
C LEU A 39 4.09 -5.13 -2.92
N ILE A 40 3.39 -6.19 -2.55
CA ILE A 40 2.03 -6.08 -2.02
C ILE A 40 2.01 -5.44 -0.64
N THR A 41 3.02 -5.68 0.19
CA THR A 41 3.14 -5.09 1.53
C THR A 41 3.32 -3.57 1.46
N LEU A 42 4.24 -3.09 0.62
CA LEU A 42 4.46 -1.64 0.47
C LEU A 42 3.28 -0.95 -0.23
N GLY A 43 2.64 -1.64 -1.19
CA GLY A 43 1.48 -1.11 -1.92
C GLY A 43 0.19 -1.07 -1.11
N LEU A 44 -0.20 -2.19 -0.49
CA LEU A 44 -1.46 -2.33 0.25
C LEU A 44 -1.33 -1.91 1.71
N GLY A 45 -0.15 -2.08 2.31
CA GLY A 45 0.11 -1.74 3.72
C GLY A 45 0.48 -0.29 3.95
N ALA A 46 1.23 0.33 3.03
CA ALA A 46 1.70 1.72 3.16
C ALA A 46 1.22 2.64 2.02
N GLY A 47 0.42 2.14 1.07
CA GLY A 47 -0.13 2.96 0.00
C GLY A 47 0.92 3.60 -0.92
N LEU A 48 2.15 3.08 -0.96
CA LEU A 48 3.25 3.73 -1.68
C LEU A 48 3.01 3.73 -3.20
N ALA A 49 3.41 4.81 -3.87
CA ALA A 49 3.39 4.89 -5.31
C ALA A 49 4.48 3.99 -5.93
N ALA A 50 4.35 3.63 -7.21
CA ALA A 50 5.28 2.71 -7.89
C ALA A 50 6.76 3.13 -7.77
N LEU A 51 7.06 4.42 -7.98
CA LEU A 51 8.43 4.95 -7.85
C LEU A 51 8.93 4.93 -6.41
N GLU A 52 8.04 5.13 -5.44
CA GLU A 52 8.37 5.07 -4.01
C GLU A 52 8.70 3.62 -3.62
N ILE A 53 7.85 2.66 -3.99
CA ILE A 53 8.10 1.21 -3.80
C ILE A 53 9.44 0.80 -4.40
N ALA A 54 9.73 1.25 -5.62
CA ALA A 54 11.00 0.98 -6.29
C ALA A 54 12.21 1.65 -5.62
N GLY A 55 12.00 2.62 -4.73
CA GLY A 55 13.05 3.34 -4.02
C GLY A 55 13.35 2.82 -2.61
N VAL A 56 12.43 2.09 -1.97
CA VAL A 56 12.57 1.71 -0.55
C VAL A 56 13.76 0.77 -0.32
N ARG A 57 14.53 1.09 0.72
CA ARG A 57 15.68 0.32 1.22
C ARG A 57 15.44 -0.18 2.64
N VAL A 58 16.28 -1.12 3.09
CA VAL A 58 16.23 -1.65 4.46
C VAL A 58 16.38 -0.54 5.51
N GLY A 59 17.26 0.44 5.26
CA GLY A 59 17.48 1.60 6.14
C GLY A 59 16.33 2.62 6.15
N ASP A 60 15.31 2.44 5.30
CA ASP A 60 14.11 3.28 5.32
C ASP A 60 13.03 2.71 6.27
N ILE A 61 13.23 1.49 6.80
CA ILE A 61 12.33 0.86 7.78
C ILE A 61 12.76 1.26 9.20
N THR A 62 11.80 1.81 9.95
CA THR A 62 11.91 2.06 11.40
C THR A 62 10.85 1.24 12.12
N LEU A 63 11.21 0.67 13.28
CA LEU A 63 10.29 -0.01 14.19
C LEU A 63 10.26 0.80 15.48
N ASP A 64 9.07 1.04 16.00
CA ASP A 64 8.84 1.60 17.33
C ASP A 64 7.68 0.88 18.02
N ASP A 65 7.30 1.35 19.21
CA ASP A 65 6.23 0.74 20.01
C ASP A 65 4.83 0.87 19.35
N GLU A 66 4.69 1.74 18.35
CA GLU A 66 3.44 2.01 17.63
C GLU A 66 3.37 1.29 16.27
N GLY A 67 4.44 0.61 15.85
CA GLY A 67 4.46 -0.28 14.69
C GLY A 67 5.60 0.00 13.70
N VAL A 68 5.32 -0.22 12.42
CA VAL A 68 6.30 -0.07 11.33
C VAL A 68 6.12 1.26 10.61
N LEU A 69 7.22 1.98 10.43
CA LEU A 69 7.30 3.21 9.66
C LEU A 69 8.20 3.04 8.44
N ILE A 70 7.76 3.55 7.28
CA ILE A 70 8.56 3.62 6.06
C ILE A 70 8.89 5.07 5.71
N ARG A 71 10.18 5.38 5.65
CA ARG A 71 10.69 6.68 5.19
C ARG A 71 10.68 6.74 3.66
N VAL A 72 9.81 7.57 3.11
CA VAL A 72 9.81 7.93 1.70
C VAL A 72 10.76 9.11 1.49
N THR A 73 11.70 8.96 0.55
CA THR A 73 12.68 10.00 0.21
C THR A 73 12.32 10.76 -1.07
N GLY A 74 12.98 11.88 -1.34
CA GLY A 74 12.82 12.66 -2.59
C GLY A 74 11.89 13.86 -2.44
N LYS A 75 11.27 14.29 -3.55
CA LYS A 75 10.51 15.56 -3.61
C LYS A 75 9.32 15.63 -2.63
N ARG A 76 8.71 14.50 -2.30
CA ARG A 76 7.58 14.39 -1.36
C ARG A 76 7.97 13.52 -0.16
N ALA A 77 9.12 13.84 0.43
CA ALA A 77 9.66 13.10 1.56
C ALA A 77 8.70 13.15 2.75
N ARG A 78 8.49 11.98 3.37
CA ARG A 78 7.57 11.79 4.49
C ARG A 78 7.81 10.44 5.13
N THR A 79 7.26 10.25 6.31
CA THR A 79 7.18 8.95 6.96
C THR A 79 5.76 8.43 6.86
N VAL A 80 5.61 7.16 6.47
CA VAL A 80 4.31 6.52 6.25
C VAL A 80 4.17 5.33 7.21
N PRO A 81 3.19 5.34 8.12
CA PRO A 81 2.86 4.17 8.92
C PRO A 81 2.33 3.04 8.06
N VAL A 82 2.75 1.82 8.36
CA VAL A 82 2.25 0.61 7.72
C VAL A 82 1.00 0.14 8.47
N LEU A 83 -0.02 -0.30 7.76
CA LEU A 83 -1.17 -0.97 8.38
C LEU A 83 -0.71 -2.23 9.14
N SER A 84 -1.11 -2.38 10.39
CA SER A 84 -0.67 -3.46 11.31
C SER A 84 -0.67 -4.86 10.68
N GLN A 85 -1.71 -5.20 9.94
CA GLN A 85 -1.86 -6.50 9.24
C GLN A 85 -0.83 -6.77 8.12
N TRP A 86 0.04 -5.81 7.80
CA TRP A 86 1.07 -5.89 6.77
C TRP A 86 2.49 -5.72 7.34
N GLU A 87 2.64 -5.55 8.65
CA GLU A 87 3.93 -5.23 9.28
C GLU A 87 4.91 -6.40 9.35
N SER A 88 4.40 -7.62 9.55
CA SER A 88 5.22 -8.78 9.94
C SER A 88 6.40 -9.05 9.01
N LEU A 89 6.22 -8.87 7.70
CA LEU A 89 7.29 -9.03 6.72
C LEU A 89 8.40 -7.98 6.90
N LEU A 90 8.03 -6.71 7.11
CA LEU A 90 8.98 -5.62 7.23
C LEU A 90 9.75 -5.70 8.55
N SER A 91 9.07 -6.11 9.63
CA SER A 91 9.72 -6.40 10.92
C SER A 91 10.72 -7.55 10.79
N ALA A 92 10.35 -8.63 10.09
CA ALA A 92 11.26 -9.75 9.83
C ALA A 92 12.49 -9.33 9.01
N ILE A 93 12.30 -8.52 7.95
CA ILE A 93 13.41 -7.98 7.16
C ILE A 93 14.33 -7.12 8.02
N LYS A 94 13.77 -6.25 8.87
CA LYS A 94 14.54 -5.34 9.73
C LYS A 94 15.34 -6.08 10.80
N ALA A 95 14.89 -7.26 11.22
CA ALA A 95 15.59 -8.11 12.17
C ALA A 95 16.78 -8.88 11.54
N THR A 96 16.98 -8.80 10.23
CA THR A 96 18.13 -9.42 9.54
C THR A 96 19.34 -8.49 9.49
N ASP A 97 20.54 -9.03 9.26
CA ASP A 97 21.77 -8.28 9.03
C ASP A 97 21.89 -7.69 7.60
N ALA A 98 20.77 -7.44 6.92
CA ALA A 98 20.78 -6.90 5.57
C ALA A 98 21.34 -5.46 5.56
N PRO A 99 22.22 -5.10 4.61
CA PRO A 99 22.77 -3.75 4.51
C PRO A 99 21.67 -2.68 4.38
N ALA A 100 21.85 -1.56 5.07
CA ALA A 100 20.86 -0.47 5.12
C ALA A 100 20.56 0.13 3.73
N ASP A 101 21.53 0.11 2.83
CA ASP A 101 21.38 0.59 1.46
C ASP A 101 20.74 -0.44 0.51
N ARG A 102 20.51 -1.68 0.95
CA ARG A 102 19.89 -2.73 0.12
C ARG A 102 18.45 -2.37 -0.19
N PHE A 103 18.08 -2.42 -1.47
CA PHE A 103 16.68 -2.27 -1.88
C PHE A 103 15.81 -3.41 -1.36
N LEU A 104 14.57 -3.11 -0.97
CA LEU A 104 13.62 -4.16 -0.59
C LEU A 104 13.09 -4.91 -1.81
N LEU A 105 12.70 -4.16 -2.84
CA LEU A 105 12.25 -4.75 -4.10
C LEU A 105 13.46 -5.10 -4.97
N MET A 106 13.56 -6.37 -5.38
CA MET A 106 14.64 -6.89 -6.24
C MET A 106 16.03 -6.51 -5.69
N PRO A 107 16.45 -7.07 -4.53
CA PRO A 107 17.62 -6.59 -3.78
C PRO A 107 18.96 -6.66 -4.52
N ASN A 108 19.08 -7.54 -5.53
CA ASN A 108 20.33 -7.76 -6.28
C ASN A 108 20.57 -6.76 -7.43
N ARG A 109 19.93 -5.58 -7.40
CA ARG A 109 20.05 -4.57 -8.47
C ARG A 109 20.96 -3.42 -8.09
N THR A 110 21.55 -2.80 -9.10
CA THR A 110 22.48 -1.66 -8.97
C THR A 110 21.78 -0.29 -8.97
N GLY A 111 20.46 -0.22 -9.19
CA GLY A 111 19.74 1.06 -9.25
C GLY A 111 18.22 0.94 -9.32
N SER A 112 17.54 2.09 -9.32
CA SER A 112 16.09 2.20 -9.53
C SER A 112 15.75 2.69 -10.92
N TYR A 113 14.80 2.01 -11.58
CA TYR A 113 14.39 2.29 -12.95
C TYR A 113 12.86 2.31 -13.05
N PRO A 114 12.27 3.18 -13.91
CA PRO A 114 10.82 3.44 -13.93
C PRO A 114 9.94 2.20 -14.14
N ASN A 115 10.45 1.16 -14.82
CA ASN A 115 9.67 -0.01 -15.24
C ASN A 115 9.96 -1.29 -14.44
N ILE A 116 10.71 -1.20 -13.33
CA ILE A 116 11.13 -2.39 -12.59
C ILE A 116 9.95 -3.24 -12.09
N ILE A 117 8.90 -2.60 -11.58
CA ILE A 117 7.70 -3.28 -11.08
C ILE A 117 6.96 -3.96 -12.24
N ASN A 118 6.74 -3.25 -13.35
CA ASN A 118 6.07 -3.83 -14.53
C ASN A 118 6.86 -5.02 -15.08
N GLY A 119 8.18 -4.89 -15.20
CA GLY A 119 9.05 -5.96 -15.66
C GLY A 119 9.12 -7.14 -14.68
N PHE A 120 8.96 -6.91 -13.38
CA PHE A 120 8.84 -7.98 -12.40
C PHE A 120 7.51 -8.73 -12.56
N ILE A 121 6.39 -8.00 -12.58
CA ILE A 121 5.02 -8.53 -12.72
C ILE A 121 4.88 -9.34 -14.00
N ALA A 122 5.34 -8.83 -15.15
CA ALA A 122 5.24 -9.51 -16.44
C ALA A 122 5.93 -10.88 -16.50
N ARG A 123 6.90 -11.13 -15.59
CA ARG A 123 7.63 -12.41 -15.48
C ARG A 123 7.15 -13.28 -14.31
N SER A 124 6.07 -12.87 -13.64
CA SER A 124 5.54 -13.55 -12.45
C SER A 124 4.65 -14.72 -12.83
N ALA A 125 4.64 -15.74 -11.96
CA ALA A 125 3.71 -16.85 -12.10
C ALA A 125 2.29 -16.40 -11.73
N GLY A 126 1.28 -17.08 -12.29
CA GLY A 126 -0.14 -16.79 -12.07
C GLY A 126 -0.65 -15.63 -12.94
N THR A 127 -1.83 -15.80 -13.56
CA THR A 127 -2.38 -14.86 -14.55
C THR A 127 -3.76 -14.30 -14.19
N GLN A 128 -4.44 -14.86 -13.19
CA GLN A 128 -5.85 -14.53 -12.92
C GLN A 128 -6.06 -13.11 -12.38
N LEU A 129 -5.14 -12.61 -11.55
CA LEU A 129 -5.17 -11.23 -11.05
C LEU A 129 -3.73 -10.71 -10.89
N GLN A 130 -3.33 -9.80 -11.77
CA GLN A 130 -2.03 -9.13 -11.64
C GLN A 130 -2.13 -7.93 -10.69
N PRO A 131 -1.14 -7.71 -9.82
CA PRO A 131 -1.10 -6.53 -8.97
C PRO A 131 -0.92 -5.26 -9.80
N GLN A 132 -1.56 -4.19 -9.38
CA GLN A 132 -1.46 -2.87 -9.97
C GLN A 132 -1.21 -1.87 -8.84
N THR A 133 -0.09 -1.16 -8.90
CA THR A 133 0.33 -0.23 -7.85
C THR A 133 -0.69 0.88 -7.59
N GLN A 134 -1.35 1.37 -8.65
CA GLN A 134 -2.42 2.35 -8.51
C GLN A 134 -3.63 1.80 -7.75
N ARG A 135 -4.05 0.55 -8.03
CA ARG A 135 -5.15 -0.11 -7.30
C ARG A 135 -4.76 -0.41 -5.86
N MET A 136 -3.52 -0.82 -5.61
CA MET A 136 -3.02 -1.06 -4.24
C MET A 136 -3.09 0.23 -3.40
N ARG A 137 -2.60 1.34 -3.97
CA ARG A 137 -2.68 2.66 -3.34
C ARG A 137 -4.12 3.12 -3.14
N ALA A 138 -5.00 2.92 -4.13
CA ALA A 138 -6.42 3.23 -3.99
C ALA A 138 -7.07 2.43 -2.85
N THR A 139 -6.71 1.16 -2.72
CA THR A 139 -7.16 0.27 -1.63
C THR A 139 -6.75 0.82 -0.28
N TRP A 140 -5.47 1.17 -0.11
CA TRP A 140 -4.98 1.77 1.14
C TRP A 140 -5.70 3.07 1.50
N ILE A 141 -5.93 3.97 0.53
CA ILE A 141 -6.67 5.22 0.76
C ILE A 141 -8.10 4.92 1.20
N VAL A 142 -8.81 4.03 0.50
CA VAL A 142 -10.20 3.66 0.83
C VAL A 142 -10.29 2.98 2.18
N THR A 143 -9.32 2.13 2.55
CA THR A 143 -9.23 1.55 3.89
C THR A 143 -9.18 2.62 4.97
N HIS A 144 -8.32 3.64 4.83
CA HIS A 144 -8.22 4.72 5.81
C HIS A 144 -9.48 5.61 5.86
N LEU A 145 -10.04 5.97 4.70
CA LEU A 145 -11.26 6.77 4.61
C LEU A 145 -12.44 6.03 5.25
N ALA A 146 -12.61 4.74 4.97
CA ALA A 146 -13.67 3.91 5.55
C ALA A 146 -13.51 3.73 7.06
N ALA A 147 -12.27 3.74 7.56
CA ALA A 147 -11.96 3.69 8.99
C ALA A 147 -12.16 5.05 9.70
N GLY A 148 -12.48 6.13 8.99
CA GLY A 148 -12.62 7.47 9.57
C GLY A 148 -11.28 8.06 10.03
N THR A 149 -10.17 7.66 9.39
CA THR A 149 -8.84 8.20 9.72
C THR A 149 -8.83 9.73 9.57
N PRO A 150 -8.29 10.48 10.55
CA PRO A 150 -8.22 11.94 10.45
C PRO A 150 -7.56 12.39 9.15
N VAL A 151 -8.23 13.29 8.43
CA VAL A 151 -7.87 13.66 7.06
C VAL A 151 -6.49 14.32 6.95
N GLY A 152 -6.09 15.15 7.92
CA GLY A 152 -4.79 15.83 7.92
C GLY A 152 -3.61 14.86 7.93
N PRO A 153 -3.52 13.95 8.93
CA PRO A 153 -2.56 12.85 8.92
C PRO A 153 -2.61 11.99 7.65
N LEU A 154 -3.80 11.66 7.14
CA LEU A 154 -3.94 10.86 5.92
C LEU A 154 -3.40 11.56 4.68
N LEU A 155 -3.66 12.86 4.49
CA LEU A 155 -3.09 13.67 3.40
C LEU A 155 -1.56 13.68 3.45
N ARG A 156 -0.99 13.87 4.65
CA ARG A 156 0.46 13.84 4.86
C ARG A 156 1.04 12.47 4.52
N ALA A 157 0.49 11.38 5.06
CA ALA A 157 0.95 10.02 4.81
C ALA A 157 0.79 9.61 3.33
N ALA A 158 -0.28 10.07 2.68
CA ALA A 158 -0.47 9.89 1.25
C ALA A 158 0.50 10.76 0.42
N GLY A 159 1.01 11.88 0.95
CA GLY A 159 1.84 12.81 0.18
C GLY A 159 1.04 13.59 -0.87
N VAL A 160 -0.18 14.00 -0.51
CA VAL A 160 -1.04 14.86 -1.34
C VAL A 160 -1.43 16.11 -0.55
N ASP A 161 -1.59 17.22 -1.25
CA ASP A 161 -1.75 18.55 -0.63
C ASP A 161 -3.21 18.97 -0.45
N SER A 162 -4.17 18.24 -1.05
CA SER A 162 -5.58 18.60 -1.08
C SER A 162 -6.50 17.39 -0.89
N LEU A 163 -7.59 17.61 -0.15
CA LEU A 163 -8.69 16.65 0.02
C LEU A 163 -9.39 16.32 -1.31
N GLU A 164 -9.30 17.22 -2.30
CA GLU A 164 -9.77 16.96 -3.66
C GLU A 164 -9.15 15.68 -4.25
N ALA A 165 -7.93 15.33 -3.84
CA ALA A 165 -7.28 14.09 -4.26
C ALA A 165 -8.02 12.83 -3.79
N PHE A 166 -8.93 12.92 -2.81
CA PHE A 166 -9.68 11.78 -2.28
C PHE A 166 -11.14 11.71 -2.73
N THR A 167 -11.70 12.78 -3.32
CA THR A 167 -13.11 12.82 -3.76
C THR A 167 -13.45 11.67 -4.71
N ARG A 168 -12.51 11.34 -5.61
CA ARG A 168 -12.62 10.22 -6.55
C ARG A 168 -12.70 8.83 -5.91
N PHE A 169 -12.38 8.70 -4.63
CA PHE A 169 -12.46 7.43 -3.89
C PHE A 169 -13.75 7.29 -3.07
N VAL A 170 -14.51 8.38 -2.88
CA VAL A 170 -15.78 8.38 -2.14
C VAL A 170 -16.78 7.32 -2.67
N PRO A 171 -16.94 7.11 -3.99
CA PRO A 171 -17.84 6.08 -4.50
C PRO A 171 -17.50 4.65 -4.10
N TYR A 172 -16.28 4.38 -3.61
CA TYR A 172 -15.85 3.06 -3.16
C TYR A 172 -15.96 2.86 -1.65
N LEU A 173 -16.42 3.88 -0.90
CA LEU A 173 -16.64 3.75 0.53
C LEU A 173 -17.85 2.83 0.79
N PRO A 174 -17.82 2.02 1.86
CA PRO A 174 -18.97 1.22 2.24
C PRO A 174 -20.16 2.13 2.53
N ALA A 175 -21.32 1.80 1.97
CA ALA A 175 -22.56 2.46 2.33
C ALA A 175 -22.88 2.14 3.80
N LEU A 176 -23.06 3.18 4.61
CA LEU A 176 -23.58 3.02 5.96
C LEU A 176 -25.11 2.94 5.90
N SER A 177 -25.71 2.15 6.79
CA SER A 177 -27.15 2.22 7.02
C SER A 177 -27.54 3.63 7.50
N ASP A 178 -28.80 4.04 7.33
CA ASP A 178 -29.28 5.33 7.86
C ASP A 178 -29.06 5.43 9.38
N VAL A 179 -29.20 4.31 10.09
CA VAL A 179 -28.99 4.21 11.54
C VAL A 179 -27.52 4.44 11.89
N ASP A 180 -26.59 3.78 11.19
CA ASP A 180 -25.16 3.95 11.45
C ASP A 180 -24.66 5.33 11.03
N SER A 181 -25.18 5.86 9.91
CA SER A 181 -24.94 7.24 9.48
C SER A 181 -25.38 8.23 10.54
N ARG A 182 -26.58 8.08 11.09
CA ARG A 182 -27.09 8.93 12.17
C ARG A 182 -26.24 8.82 13.43
N ARG A 183 -25.82 7.61 13.82
CA ARG A 183 -24.95 7.41 14.99
C ARG A 183 -23.61 8.11 14.83
N ALA A 184 -22.96 7.94 13.67
CA ALA A 184 -21.69 8.59 13.35
C ALA A 184 -21.80 10.12 13.38
N LEU A 185 -22.85 10.70 12.76
CA LEU A 185 -23.05 12.15 12.70
C LEU A 185 -23.41 12.78 14.05
N ARG A 186 -23.89 11.99 15.01
CA ARG A 186 -24.15 12.47 16.38
C ARG A 186 -22.90 12.53 17.24
N LEU A 187 -21.75 12.12 16.72
CA LEU A 187 -20.47 12.04 17.44
C LEU A 187 -20.59 11.26 18.76
N GLN A 188 -21.52 10.30 18.80
CA GLN A 188 -21.65 9.43 19.96
C GLN A 188 -20.49 8.44 19.90
N THR A 189 -19.54 8.66 20.79
CA THR A 189 -18.39 7.78 20.99
C THR A 189 -18.90 6.35 21.15
N ARG A 190 -18.33 5.42 20.36
CA ARG A 190 -18.52 3.98 20.60
C ARG A 190 -17.75 3.56 21.84
#